data_AF-A0A091AW83-F1
#
_entry.id   AF-A0A091AW83-F1
#
_cell.length_a   1.000
_cell.length_b   1.000
_cell.length_c   1.000
_cell.angle_alpha   90.00
_cell.angle_beta   90.00
_cell.angle_gamma   90.00
#
_symmetry.space_group_name_H-M   'P 1'
#
loop_
_entity.id
_entity.type
_entity.pdbx_description
1 polymer ?
#
loop_
_entity_poly.entity_id
_entity_poly.type
_entity_poly.pdbx_seq_one_letter_code
_entity_poly.pdbx_strand_id
1 'polypeptide(L)'
;MSAEWEQLDRTAKSAMTAVLKKYRDVQCAYLLKRFDEGGVSHFTLSIVFDGEANSEAINAAISAFAGVAPPEKELEVLLLTPDLQRKVIAQAKAEPFYVRD
;
A
#
# COMPACT_ATOMS: atom_id res chain seq x y z
N MET A 1 16.93 -6.57 -8.96
CA MET A 1 16.26 -6.12 -7.71
C MET A 1 16.98 -6.80 -6.55
N SER A 2 17.40 -6.08 -5.52
CA SER A 2 18.07 -6.71 -4.35
C SER A 2 17.08 -7.53 -3.52
N ALA A 3 17.57 -8.59 -2.87
CA ALA A 3 16.77 -9.58 -2.14
C ALA A 3 15.92 -8.97 -1.01
N GLU A 4 16.37 -7.86 -0.43
CA GLU A 4 15.63 -7.10 0.59
C GLU A 4 14.30 -6.57 0.06
N TRP A 5 14.23 -6.20 -1.23
CA TRP A 5 12.99 -5.68 -1.83
C TRP A 5 11.97 -6.77 -2.05
N GLU A 6 12.40 -7.96 -2.49
CA GLU A 6 11.49 -9.10 -2.64
C GLU A 6 10.95 -9.57 -1.29
N GLN A 7 11.74 -9.41 -0.22
CA GLN A 7 11.31 -9.74 1.13
C GLN A 7 10.29 -8.72 1.67
N LEU A 8 10.54 -7.43 1.47
CA LEU A 8 9.62 -6.36 1.86
C LEU A 8 8.29 -6.48 1.12
N ASP A 9 8.35 -6.72 -0.19
CA ASP A 9 7.20 -7.01 -1.04
C ASP A 9 6.38 -8.18 -0.47
N ARG A 10 7.02 -9.33 -0.24
CA ARG A 10 6.33 -10.53 0.27
C ARG A 10 5.69 -10.28 1.62
N THR A 11 6.38 -9.57 2.51
CA THR A 11 5.88 -9.29 3.85
C THR A 11 4.68 -8.34 3.81
N ALA A 12 4.74 -7.28 3.01
CA ALA A 12 3.62 -6.35 2.80
C ALA A 12 2.40 -7.06 2.18
N LYS A 13 2.61 -7.93 1.18
CA LYS A 13 1.54 -8.75 0.58
C LYS A 13 0.88 -9.66 1.60
N SER A 14 1.68 -10.35 2.42
CA SER A 14 1.17 -11.25 3.45
C SER A 14 0.33 -10.50 4.49
N ALA A 15 0.86 -9.38 5.00
CA ALA A 15 0.18 -8.54 5.98
C ALA A 15 -1.15 -8.00 5.44
N MET A 16 -1.18 -7.51 4.20
CA MET A 16 -2.40 -7.00 3.57
C MET A 16 -3.40 -8.07 3.21
N THR A 17 -2.95 -9.26 2.84
CA THR A 17 -3.86 -10.40 2.62
C THR A 17 -4.64 -10.71 3.89
N ALA A 18 -4.03 -10.59 5.07
CA ALA A 18 -4.73 -10.78 6.34
C ALA A 18 -5.77 -9.69 6.61
N VAL A 19 -5.44 -8.42 6.31
CA VAL A 19 -6.37 -7.28 6.43
C VAL A 19 -7.56 -7.45 5.50
N LEU A 20 -7.32 -7.75 4.21
CA LEU A 20 -8.35 -7.93 3.19
C LEU A 20 -9.29 -9.11 3.48
N LYS A 21 -8.78 -10.19 4.09
CA LYS A 21 -9.61 -11.32 4.53
C LYS A 21 -10.56 -10.95 5.67
N LYS A 22 -10.15 -10.01 6.53
CA LYS A 22 -10.92 -9.57 7.69
C LYS A 22 -11.90 -8.45 7.35
N TYR A 23 -11.52 -7.55 6.45
CA TYR A 23 -12.26 -6.34 6.10
C TYR A 23 -12.63 -6.35 4.61
N ARG A 24 -13.90 -6.70 4.32
CA ARG A 24 -14.39 -6.86 2.93
C ARG A 24 -14.54 -5.54 2.18
N ASP A 25 -14.63 -4.45 2.92
CA ASP A 25 -14.67 -3.06 2.46
C ASP A 25 -13.31 -2.60 1.92
N VAL A 26 -12.21 -3.29 2.22
CA VAL A 26 -10.92 -3.03 1.59
C VAL A 26 -10.84 -3.84 0.28
N GLN A 27 -10.79 -3.16 -0.86
CA GLN A 27 -10.68 -3.81 -2.17
C GLN A 27 -9.23 -4.19 -2.49
N CYS A 28 -8.31 -3.24 -2.32
CA CYS A 28 -6.92 -3.41 -2.72
C CYS A 28 -6.01 -2.39 -2.02
N ALA A 29 -4.70 -2.63 -2.08
CA ALA A 29 -3.70 -1.75 -1.52
C ALA A 29 -2.44 -1.71 -2.40
N TYR A 30 -1.82 -0.54 -2.46
CA TYR A 30 -0.71 -0.23 -3.36
C TYR A 30 0.44 0.29 -2.51
N LEU A 31 1.64 -0.26 -2.71
CA LEU A 31 2.86 0.31 -2.17
C LEU A 31 3.59 1.03 -3.30
N LEU A 32 3.51 2.36 -3.29
CA LEU A 32 4.20 3.23 -4.22
C LEU A 32 5.57 3.57 -3.65
N LYS A 33 6.58 3.55 -4.51
CA LYS A 33 7.97 3.84 -4.17
C LYS A 33 8.36 5.12 -4.89
N ARG A 34 8.77 6.14 -4.15
CA ARG A 34 9.35 7.35 -4.73
C ARG A 34 10.86 7.20 -4.79
N PHE A 35 11.42 7.32 -5.99
CA PHE A 35 12.85 7.29 -6.21
C PHE A 35 13.40 8.72 -6.29
N ASP A 36 14.52 8.97 -5.62
CA ASP A 36 15.35 10.16 -5.79
C ASP A 36 16.74 9.77 -6.34
N GLU A 37 17.67 10.73 -6.42
CA GLU A 37 19.01 10.52 -6.98
C GLU A 37 19.84 9.45 -6.23
N GLY A 38 19.42 9.02 -5.03
CA GLY A 38 20.10 8.01 -4.21
C GLY A 38 19.35 6.68 -4.06
N GLY A 39 18.13 6.54 -4.59
CA GLY A 39 17.32 5.32 -4.48
C GLY A 39 15.91 5.60 -3.98
N VAL A 40 15.29 4.63 -3.29
CA VAL A 40 13.95 4.86 -2.71
C VAL A 40 14.05 5.79 -1.51
N SER A 41 13.38 6.93 -1.57
CA SER A 41 13.38 7.93 -0.50
C SER A 41 12.11 7.92 0.32
N HIS A 42 10.96 7.64 -0.30
CA HIS A 42 9.65 7.64 0.35
C HIS A 42 8.80 6.46 -0.10
N PHE A 43 7.95 5.99 0.81
CA PHE A 43 6.88 5.04 0.52
C PHE A 43 5.52 5.70 0.67
N THR A 44 4.66 5.49 -0.31
CA THR A 44 3.26 5.87 -0.18
C THR A 44 2.41 4.60 -0.25
N LEU A 45 1.75 4.29 0.85
CA LEU A 45 0.73 3.28 0.91
C LEU A 45 -0.60 3.87 0.44
N SER A 46 -1.17 3.37 -0.64
CA SER A 46 -2.56 3.66 -1.00
C SER A 46 -3.47 2.50 -0.62
N ILE A 47 -4.55 2.76 0.09
CA ILE A 47 -5.57 1.74 0.43
C ILE A 47 -6.87 2.14 -0.26
N VAL A 48 -7.48 1.20 -0.97
CA VAL A 48 -8.73 1.44 -1.70
C VAL A 48 -9.87 0.75 -0.99
N PHE A 49 -10.91 1.53 -0.71
CA PHE A 49 -12.13 1.07 -0.06
C PHE A 49 -13.30 1.04 -1.03
N ASP A 50 -14.18 0.04 -0.88
CA ASP A 50 -15.48 -0.01 -1.53
C ASP A 50 -16.53 0.64 -0.64
N GLY A 51 -16.86 1.89 -0.94
CA GLY A 51 -17.79 2.68 -0.14
C GLY A 51 -17.13 3.41 1.02
N GLU A 52 -17.83 3.51 2.15
CA GLU A 52 -17.41 4.30 3.30
C GLU A 52 -16.28 3.59 4.06
N ALA A 53 -15.15 4.28 4.24
CA ALA A 53 -13.96 3.67 4.80
C ALA A 53 -14.12 3.41 6.31
N ASN A 54 -14.06 2.14 6.72
CA ASN A 54 -14.14 1.76 8.12
C ASN A 54 -12.84 2.11 8.87
N SER A 55 -12.94 2.91 9.94
CA SER A 55 -11.78 3.31 10.75
C SER A 55 -10.98 2.13 11.31
N GLU A 56 -11.61 1.00 11.64
CA GLU A 56 -10.88 -0.21 12.06
C GLU A 56 -10.08 -0.82 10.92
N ALA A 57 -10.66 -0.88 9.72
CA ALA A 57 -10.00 -1.41 8.53
C ALA A 57 -8.82 -0.53 8.13
N ILE A 58 -8.99 0.80 8.19
CA ILE A 58 -7.91 1.78 8.00
C ILE A 58 -6.79 1.54 9.00
N ASN A 59 -7.08 1.51 10.31
CA ASN A 59 -6.08 1.35 11.35
C ASN A 59 -5.33 0.00 11.24
N ALA A 60 -6.05 -1.06 10.87
CA ALA A 60 -5.46 -2.37 10.65
C ALA A 60 -4.51 -2.37 9.44
N ALA A 61 -4.89 -1.73 8.33
CA ALA A 61 -4.04 -1.59 7.15
C ALA A 61 -2.80 -0.74 7.44
N ILE A 62 -2.95 0.38 8.13
CA ILE A 62 -1.82 1.25 8.54
C ILE A 62 -0.86 0.48 9.43
N SER A 63 -1.38 -0.22 10.44
CA SER A 63 -0.56 -1.00 11.38
C SER A 63 0.17 -2.15 10.68
N ALA A 64 -0.50 -2.83 9.75
CA ALA A 64 0.08 -3.89 8.94
C ALA A 64 1.28 -3.40 8.11
N PHE A 65 1.21 -2.17 7.58
CA PHE A 65 2.31 -1.60 6.79
C PHE A 65 3.40 -0.94 7.63
N ALA A 66 3.05 -0.29 8.75
CA ALA A 66 4.04 0.28 9.66
C ALA A 66 5.00 -0.80 10.20
N GLY A 67 4.52 -2.04 10.36
CA GLY A 67 5.37 -3.18 10.72
C GLY A 67 6.28 -3.70 9.60
N VAL A 68 6.10 -3.24 8.36
CA VAL A 68 6.85 -3.69 7.18
C VAL A 68 7.72 -2.59 6.58
N ALA A 69 7.35 -1.32 6.78
CA ALA A 69 8.12 -0.19 6.30
C ALA A 69 9.49 -0.11 7.01
N PRO A 70 10.58 0.16 6.28
CA PRO A 70 11.89 0.37 6.90
C PRO A 70 11.81 1.59 7.83
N PRO A 71 12.30 1.50 9.07
CA PRO A 71 12.16 2.57 10.07
C PRO A 71 12.85 3.88 9.66
N GLU A 72 13.83 3.81 8.76
CA GLU A 72 14.56 4.94 8.19
C GLU A 72 13.87 5.61 7.00
N LYS A 73 12.66 5.19 6.64
CA LYS A 73 11.94 5.69 5.46
C LYS A 73 10.55 6.18 5.87
N GLU A 74 10.16 7.33 5.34
CA GLU A 74 8.83 7.88 5.60
C GLU A 74 7.76 7.04 4.89
N LEU A 75 6.72 6.70 5.65
CA LEU A 75 5.51 6.05 5.15
C LEU A 75 4.36 7.05 5.17
N GLU A 76 3.91 7.44 3.99
CA GLU A 76 2.68 8.20 3.81
C GLU A 76 1.51 7.24 3.52
N VAL A 77 0.35 7.50 4.11
CA VAL A 77 -0.86 6.70 3.88
C VAL A 77 -1.91 7.54 3.17
N LEU A 78 -2.34 7.06 2.00
CA LEU A 78 -3.41 7.63 1.20
C LEU A 78 -4.62 6.69 1.20
N LEU A 79 -5.78 7.23 1.56
CA LEU A 79 -7.06 6.54 1.44
C LEU A 79 -7.68 6.95 0.10
N LEU A 80 -7.91 5.99 -0.77
CA LEU A 80 -8.42 6.22 -2.12
C LEU A 80 -9.78 5.56 -2.29
N THR A 81 -10.66 6.23 -3.04
CA THR A 81 -11.79 5.56 -3.67
C THR A 81 -11.34 4.92 -4.98
N PRO A 82 -12.09 3.96 -5.54
CA PRO A 82 -11.73 3.31 -6.81
C PRO A 82 -11.53 4.30 -7.96
N ASP A 83 -12.28 5.40 -7.98
CA ASP A 83 -12.12 6.46 -8.99
C ASP A 83 -10.84 7.28 -8.80
N LEU A 84 -10.46 7.58 -7.56
CA LEU A 84 -9.21 8.28 -7.27
C LEU A 84 -8.00 7.39 -7.57
N GLN A 85 -8.08 6.10 -7.26
CA GLN A 85 -7.05 5.12 -7.59
C GLN A 85 -6.76 5.10 -9.11
N ARG A 86 -7.80 5.07 -9.95
CA ARG A 86 -7.63 5.12 -11.42
C ARG A 86 -6.87 6.36 -11.87
N LYS A 87 -7.12 7.51 -11.24
CA LYS A 87 -6.40 8.76 -11.53
C LYS A 87 -4.94 8.71 -11.07
N VAL A 88 -4.67 8.18 -9.88
CA VAL A 88 -3.32 8.05 -9.33
C VAL A 88 -2.47 7.13 -10.19
N ILE A 89 -2.99 5.97 -10.60
CA ILE A 89 -2.28 5.04 -11.48
C ILE A 89 -1.95 5.70 -12.82
N ALA A 90 -2.93 6.40 -13.42
CA ALA A 90 -2.75 7.08 -14.71
C ALA A 90 -1.69 8.20 -14.65
N GLN A 91 -1.60 8.93 -13.54
CA GLN A 91 -0.65 10.04 -13.39
C GLN A 91 0.74 9.58 -12.97
N ALA A 92 0.83 8.65 -12.03
CA ALA A 92 2.10 8.22 -11.44
C ALA A 92 2.85 7.20 -12.31
N LYS A 93 2.24 6.70 -13.39
CA LYS A 93 2.68 5.48 -14.11
C LYS A 93 3.08 4.36 -13.14
N ALA A 94 2.40 4.32 -12.00
CA ALA A 94 2.77 3.44 -10.93
C ALA A 94 2.11 2.09 -11.17
N GLU A 95 2.92 1.04 -11.18
CA GLU A 95 2.41 -0.31 -11.25
C GLU A 95 1.90 -0.76 -9.88
N PRO A 96 0.75 -1.43 -9.84
CA PRO A 96 0.16 -1.82 -8.59
C PRO A 96 0.90 -2.98 -7.97
N PHE A 97 1.38 -2.78 -6.74
CA PHE A 97 2.13 -3.82 -6.04
C PHE A 97 1.25 -5.01 -5.60
N TYR A 98 -0.04 -4.77 -5.37
CA TYR A 98 -1.03 -5.81 -5.10
C TYR A 98 -2.40 -5.39 -5.65
N VAL A 99 -2.97 -6.27 -6.46
CA VAL A 99 -4.37 -6.21 -6.89
C VAL A 99 -5.00 -7.48 -6.33
N ARG A 100 -6.13 -7.35 -5.65
CA ARG A 100 -6.94 -8.50 -5.27
C ARG A 100 -7.47 -9.11 -6.57
N ASP A 101 -7.09 -10.36 -6.86
CA ASP A 101 -7.70 -11.16 -7.92
C ASP A 101 -9.21 -11.35 -7.68
#